data_AF-A0A2V8RNW3-F1
#
_entry.id   AF-A0A2V8RNW3-F1
#
_cell.length_a   1.000
_cell.length_b   1.000
_cell.length_c   1.000
_cell.angle_alpha   90.00
_cell.angle_beta   90.00
_cell.angle_gamma   90.00
#
_symmetry.space_group_name_H-M   'P 1'
#
loop_
_entity.id
_entity.type
_entity.pdbx_description
1 polymer ?
#
loop_
_entity_poly.entity_id
_entity_poly.type
_entity_poly.pdbx_seq_one_letter_code
_entity_poly.pdbx_strand_id
1 'polypeptide(L)'
;MLILAGVAGFLVPAQHSLTSGAAPYNVFHIFFGVIGLIVLRTRKDSLVSFFNFGFGLIDLYQTLASYANLPPKHYFLWTRTDDILHILIGLALVFIGGYGVLKRERRNG
;
A
#
# COMPACT_ATOMS: atom_id res chain seq x y z
N MET A 1 3.83 9.55 -0.55
CA MET A 1 4.07 8.96 -1.88
C MET A 1 2.81 8.38 -2.51
N LEU A 2 1.95 7.65 -1.79
CA LEU A 2 0.72 7.05 -2.36
C LEU A 2 -0.17 8.04 -3.14
N ILE A 3 -0.48 9.21 -2.59
CA ILE A 3 -1.30 10.22 -3.29
C ILE A 3 -0.64 10.64 -4.61
N LEU A 4 0.66 10.91 -4.60
CA LEU A 4 1.40 11.30 -5.81
C LEU A 4 1.43 10.17 -6.84
N ALA A 5 1.61 8.92 -6.41
CA ALA A 5 1.56 7.75 -7.29
C ALA A 5 0.19 7.61 -7.96
N GLY A 6 -0.89 7.73 -7.19
CA GLY A 6 -2.25 7.64 -7.74
C GLY A 6 -2.60 8.81 -8.68
N VAL A 7 -2.16 10.04 -8.37
CA VAL A 7 -2.33 11.18 -9.29
C VAL A 7 -1.50 10.99 -10.55
N ALA A 8 -0.24 10.56 -10.43
CA ALA A 8 0.62 10.30 -11.58
C ALA A 8 0.03 9.21 -12.49
N GLY A 9 -0.59 8.17 -11.92
CA GLY A 9 -1.24 7.11 -12.69
C GLY A 9 -2.42 7.57 -13.56
N PHE A 10 -3.00 8.74 -13.29
CA PHE A 10 -4.02 9.37 -14.17
C PHE A 10 -3.41 10.28 -15.24
N LEU A 11 -2.23 10.82 -14.99
CA LEU A 11 -1.62 11.86 -15.83
C LEU A 11 -0.59 11.29 -16.81
N VAL A 12 0.10 10.21 -16.44
CA VAL A 12 1.14 9.59 -17.26
C VAL A 12 0.48 8.71 -18.32
N PRO A 13 0.77 8.93 -19.62
CA PRO A 13 0.25 8.08 -20.68
C PRO A 13 0.66 6.62 -20.51
N ALA A 14 -0.23 5.69 -20.88
CA ALA A 14 -0.03 4.25 -20.67
C ALA A 14 1.29 3.74 -21.30
N GLN A 15 1.71 4.27 -22.44
CA GLN A 15 2.98 3.89 -23.09
C GLN A 15 4.25 4.28 -22.31
N HIS A 16 4.14 5.15 -21.30
CA HIS A 16 5.24 5.60 -20.46
C HIS A 16 5.11 5.14 -19.00
N SER A 17 4.05 4.42 -18.66
CA SER A 17 3.81 3.94 -17.30
C SER A 17 4.54 2.62 -17.05
N LEU A 18 5.28 2.54 -15.94
CA LEU A 18 5.91 1.31 -15.48
C LEU A 18 4.98 0.46 -14.61
N THR A 19 3.97 1.11 -14.01
CA THR A 19 2.97 0.53 -13.10
C THR A 19 1.60 0.55 -13.76
N SER A 20 0.63 -0.15 -13.18
CA SER A 20 -0.75 -0.09 -13.64
C SER A 20 -1.28 1.36 -13.59
N GLY A 21 -1.87 1.80 -14.70
CA GLY A 21 -2.59 3.08 -14.80
C GLY A 21 -4.10 2.93 -14.60
N ALA A 22 -4.58 1.78 -14.13
CA ALA A 22 -6.01 1.51 -14.00
C ALA A 22 -6.65 2.48 -12.99
N ALA A 23 -7.77 3.10 -13.38
CA ALA A 23 -8.46 4.08 -12.54
C ALA A 23 -8.80 3.56 -11.12
N PRO A 24 -9.32 2.33 -10.93
CA PRO A 24 -9.56 1.79 -9.59
C PRO A 24 -8.29 1.67 -8.73
N TYR A 25 -7.16 1.34 -9.35
CA TYR A 25 -5.87 1.22 -8.69
C TYR A 25 -5.30 2.58 -8.27
N ASN A 26 -5.47 3.60 -9.11
CA ASN A 26 -5.08 4.98 -8.80
C ASN A 26 -5.93 5.57 -7.66
N VAL A 27 -7.25 5.33 -7.69
CA VAL A 27 -8.17 5.74 -6.61
C VAL A 27 -7.79 5.08 -5.29
N PHE A 28 -7.46 3.78 -5.31
CA PHE A 28 -6.96 3.07 -4.15
C PHE A 28 -5.73 3.76 -3.53
N HIS A 29 -4.74 4.12 -4.35
CA HIS A 29 -3.55 4.84 -3.90
C HIS A 29 -3.86 6.19 -3.27
N ILE A 30 -4.75 6.97 -3.88
CA ILE A 30 -5.17 8.27 -3.34
C ILE A 30 -5.89 8.08 -2.01
N PHE A 31 -6.84 7.15 -1.94
CA PHE A 31 -7.63 6.88 -0.75
C PHE A 31 -6.76 6.48 0.45
N PHE A 32 -5.90 5.47 0.29
CA PHE A 32 -4.98 5.06 1.36
C PHE A 32 -3.92 6.12 1.67
N GLY A 33 -3.51 6.91 0.68
CA GLY A 33 -2.66 8.07 0.90
C GLY A 33 -3.30 9.14 1.79
N VAL A 34 -4.59 9.41 1.60
CA VAL A 34 -5.36 10.33 2.45
C VAL A 34 -5.52 9.76 3.86
N ILE A 35 -5.86 8.48 3.99
CA ILE A 35 -5.92 7.81 5.31
C ILE A 35 -4.57 7.91 6.03
N GLY A 36 -3.47 7.59 5.34
CA GLY A 36 -2.13 7.68 5.88
C GLY A 36 -1.79 9.10 6.36
N LEU A 37 -2.21 10.13 5.62
CA LEU A 37 -2.04 11.53 6.03
C LEU A 37 -2.87 11.86 7.28
N ILE A 38 -4.10 11.38 7.38
CA ILE A 38 -4.95 11.55 8.58
C ILE A 38 -4.28 10.87 9.79
N VAL A 39 -3.83 9.63 9.62
CA VAL A 39 -3.11 8.87 10.66
C VAL A 39 -1.87 9.62 11.11
N LEU A 40 -1.05 10.12 10.16
CA LEU A 40 0.15 10.90 10.46
C LEU A 40 -0.16 12.17 11.27
N ARG A 41 -1.26 12.86 10.94
CA ARG A 41 -1.70 14.07 11.67
C ARG A 41 -2.07 13.80 13.13
N THR A 42 -2.47 12.57 13.48
CA THR A 42 -2.77 12.21 14.87
C THR A 42 -1.54 12.21 15.78
N ARG A 43 -0.33 12.13 15.20
CA ARG A 43 0.96 11.98 15.92
C ARG A 43 0.99 10.82 16.93
N LYS A 44 0.14 9.82 16.74
CA LYS A 44 0.10 8.60 17.58
C LYS A 44 0.91 7.51 16.89
N ASP A 45 2.08 7.21 17.45
CA ASP A 45 2.98 6.16 16.95
C ASP A 45 2.29 4.80 16.81
N SER A 46 1.34 4.51 17.71
CA SER A 46 0.54 3.29 17.63
C SER A 46 -0.30 3.21 16.36
N LEU A 47 -1.01 4.29 16.01
CA LEU A 47 -1.83 4.33 14.79
C LEU A 47 -0.98 4.28 13.54
N VAL A 48 0.18 4.93 13.54
CA VAL A 48 1.15 4.86 12.44
C VAL A 48 1.66 3.43 12.26
N SER A 49 1.99 2.74 13.37
CA SER A 49 2.46 1.36 13.34
C SER A 49 1.39 0.40 12.82
N PHE A 50 0.14 0.56 13.28
CA PHE A 50 -1.00 -0.23 12.79
C PHE A 50 -1.29 0.03 11.31
N PHE A 51 -1.26 1.29 10.88
CA PHE A 51 -1.46 1.64 9.48
C PHE A 51 -0.38 1.02 8.60
N ASN A 52 0.90 1.16 8.96
CA ASN A 52 1.99 0.56 8.19
C ASN A 52 1.86 -0.96 8.13
N PHE A 53 1.59 -1.61 9.27
CA PHE A 53 1.42 -3.05 9.30
C PHE A 53 0.26 -3.51 8.42
N GLY A 54 -0.92 -2.90 8.57
CA GLY A 54 -2.11 -3.23 7.79
C GLY A 54 -1.93 -2.96 6.30
N PHE A 55 -1.39 -1.79 5.93
CA PHE A 55 -1.14 -1.45 4.53
C PHE A 55 -0.09 -2.38 3.91
N GLY A 56 0.96 -2.74 4.65
CA GLY A 56 1.94 -3.72 4.20
C GLY A 56 1.34 -5.09 3.94
N LEU A 57 0.41 -5.57 4.77
CA LEU A 57 -0.33 -6.80 4.52
C LEU A 57 -1.20 -6.71 3.27
N ILE A 58 -1.82 -5.55 3.01
CA ILE A 58 -2.60 -5.32 1.80
C ILE A 58 -1.70 -5.40 0.55
N ASP A 59 -0.52 -4.78 0.57
CA ASP A 59 0.44 -4.88 -0.55
C ASP A 59 0.84 -6.34 -0.83
N LEU A 60 1.16 -7.12 0.21
CA LEU A 60 1.46 -8.54 0.07
C LEU A 60 0.28 -9.33 -0.49
N TYR A 61 -0.94 -9.03 -0.03
CA TYR A 61 -2.16 -9.62 -0.58
C TYR A 61 -2.34 -9.28 -2.05
N GLN A 62 -2.09 -8.04 -2.47
CA GLN A 62 -2.21 -7.64 -3.88
C GLN A 62 -1.28 -8.45 -4.79
N THR A 63 -0.06 -8.73 -4.33
CA THR A 63 0.88 -9.60 -5.05
C THR A 63 0.34 -11.03 -5.15
N LEU A 64 -0.13 -11.58 -4.03
CA LEU A 64 -0.74 -12.93 -4.01
C LEU A 64 -1.96 -13.00 -4.92
N ALA A 65 -2.81 -11.97 -4.91
CA ALA A 65 -4.00 -11.88 -5.73
C ALA A 65 -3.65 -11.76 -7.22
N SER A 66 -2.59 -11.02 -7.56
CA SER A 66 -2.04 -10.97 -8.91
C SER A 66 -1.60 -12.35 -9.40
N TYR A 67 -0.84 -13.08 -8.57
CA TYR A 67 -0.35 -14.42 -8.91
C TYR A 67 -1.48 -15.46 -9.02
N ALA A 68 -2.40 -15.48 -8.06
CA ALA A 68 -3.47 -16.49 -7.96
C ALA A 68 -4.76 -16.12 -8.72
N ASN A 69 -4.77 -15.02 -9.48
CA ASN A 69 -5.95 -14.48 -10.17
C ASN A 69 -7.14 -14.21 -9.22
N LEU A 70 -6.86 -13.73 -8.01
CA LEU A 70 -7.90 -13.38 -7.05
C LEU A 70 -8.40 -11.94 -7.27
N PRO A 71 -9.62 -11.60 -6.80
CA PRO A 71 -10.07 -10.22 -6.76
C PRO A 71 -9.09 -9.32 -5.98
N PRO A 72 -8.97 -8.01 -6.31
CA PRO A 72 -9.59 -7.29 -7.43
C PRO A 72 -8.72 -7.25 -8.72
N LYS A 73 -7.94 -8.30 -9.06
CA LYS A 73 -7.02 -8.29 -10.21
C LYS A 73 -7.61 -7.73 -11.51
N HIS A 74 -8.85 -8.10 -11.84
CA HIS A 74 -9.53 -7.65 -13.06
C HIS A 74 -9.77 -6.13 -13.13
N TYR A 75 -9.86 -5.45 -11.99
CA TYR A 75 -10.05 -4.02 -11.91
C TYR A 75 -8.73 -3.26 -11.80
N PHE A 76 -7.75 -3.87 -11.14
CA PHE A 76 -6.49 -3.20 -10.81
C PHE A 76 -5.42 -3.40 -11.88
N LEU A 77 -5.55 -4.44 -12.72
CA LEU A 77 -4.69 -4.70 -13.87
C LEU A 77 -3.19 -4.64 -13.53
N TRP A 78 -2.82 -5.25 -12.40
CA TRP A 78 -1.44 -5.20 -11.91
C TRP A 78 -0.45 -5.73 -12.95
N THR A 79 0.64 -4.99 -13.08
CA THR A 79 1.81 -5.35 -13.87
C THR A 79 2.83 -6.06 -13.00
N ARG A 80 3.85 -6.65 -13.64
CA ARG A 80 4.96 -7.28 -12.90
C ARG A 80 5.75 -6.29 -12.05
N THR A 81 5.85 -5.04 -12.50
CA THR A 81 6.48 -3.96 -11.72
C THR A 81 5.69 -3.70 -10.44
N ASP A 82 4.36 -3.68 -10.52
CA ASP A 82 3.48 -3.51 -9.36
C ASP A 82 3.72 -4.64 -8.35
N ASP A 83 3.76 -5.90 -8.80
CA ASP A 83 4.02 -7.05 -7.93
C ASP A 83 5.36 -6.94 -7.20
N ILE A 84 6.43 -6.51 -7.88
CA ILE A 84 7.75 -6.31 -7.26
C ILE A 84 7.67 -5.19 -6.21
N LEU A 85 7.06 -4.06 -6.56
CA LEU A 85 6.90 -2.93 -5.64
C LEU A 85 6.08 -3.32 -4.41
N HIS A 86 4.97 -4.01 -4.59
CA HIS A 86 4.12 -4.47 -3.50
C HIS A 86 4.84 -5.46 -2.58
N ILE A 87 5.66 -6.38 -3.10
CA ILE A 87 6.48 -7.26 -2.24
C ILE A 87 7.47 -6.43 -1.42
N LEU A 88 8.27 -5.57 -2.08
CA LEU A 88 9.35 -4.84 -1.42
C LEU A 88 8.81 -3.87 -0.36
N ILE A 89 7.81 -3.07 -0.73
CA ILE A 89 7.19 -2.09 0.16
C ILE A 89 6.36 -2.82 1.22
N GLY A 90 5.58 -3.83 0.83
CA GLY A 90 4.75 -4.61 1.74
C GLY A 90 5.54 -5.27 2.85
N LEU A 91 6.65 -5.95 2.51
CA LEU A 91 7.54 -6.54 3.52
C LEU A 91 8.13 -5.47 4.44
N ALA A 92 8.66 -4.38 3.89
CA ALA A 92 9.23 -3.30 4.70
C ALA A 92 8.21 -2.72 5.69
N LEU A 93 6.98 -2.48 5.25
CA LEU A 93 5.91 -1.94 6.07
C LEU A 93 5.42 -2.93 7.14
N VAL A 94 5.30 -4.22 6.80
CA VAL A 94 4.98 -5.28 7.77
C VAL A 94 6.05 -5.34 8.86
N PHE A 95 7.34 -5.30 8.50
CA PHE A 95 8.41 -5.32 9.50
C PHE A 95 8.41 -4.07 10.39
N ILE A 96 8.36 -2.88 9.79
CA ILE A 96 8.39 -1.61 10.54
C ILE A 96 7.14 -1.46 11.41
N GLY A 97 5.96 -1.69 10.83
CA GLY A 97 4.68 -1.60 11.53
C GLY A 97 4.55 -2.66 12.61
N GLY A 98 4.90 -3.90 12.30
CA GLY A 98 4.87 -5.02 13.24
C GLY A 98 5.79 -4.82 14.44
N TYR A 99 7.00 -4.33 14.22
CA TYR A 99 7.92 -3.95 15.31
C TYR A 99 7.29 -2.89 16.23
N GLY A 100 6.67 -1.85 15.65
CA GLY A 100 5.99 -0.79 16.41
C GLY A 100 4.80 -1.31 17.23
N VAL A 101 4.00 -2.22 16.68
CA VAL A 101 2.87 -2.85 17.38
C VAL A 101 3.37 -3.72 18.53
N LEU A 102 4.31 -4.63 18.29
CA LEU A 102 4.84 -5.55 19.31
C LEU A 102 5.55 -4.82 20.46
N LYS A 103 6.32 -3.76 20.14
CA LYS A 103 6.98 -2.93 21.15
C LYS A 103 5.97 -2.26 22.08
N ARG A 104 4.79 -1.89 21.58
CA ARG A 104 3.73 -1.29 22.39
C ARG A 104 3.08 -2.30 23.33
N GLU A 105 2.76 -3.50 22.84
CA GLU A 105 2.17 -4.55 23.70
C GLU A 105 3.07 -4.85 24.90
N ARG A 106 4.38 -4.97 24.67
CA ARG A 106 5.38 -5.17 25.74
C ARG A 106 5.49 -4.02 26.75
N ARG A 107 5.02 -2.81 26.44
CA ARG A 107 5.02 -1.67 27.38
C ARG A 107 3.73 -1.59 28.21
N ASN A 108 2.69 -2.30 27.79
CA ASN A 108 1.35 -2.21 28.39
C ASN A 108 0.95 -3.46 29.18
N GLY A 109 1.74 -4.54 29.13
CA GLY A 109 1.61 -5.74 29.96
C GLY A 109 2.66 -5.74 31.04
#